data_AF-A0A6L3X5A7-F1
#
_entry.id   AF-A0A6L3X5A7-F1
#
_cell.length_a   1.000
_cell.length_b   1.000
_cell.length_c   1.000
_cell.angle_alpha   90.00
_cell.angle_beta   90.00
_cell.angle_gamma   90.00
#
_symmetry.space_group_name_H-M   'P 1'
#
loop_
_entity.id
_entity.type
_entity.pdbx_description
1 polymer ?
#
loop_
_entity_poly.entity_id
_entity_poly.type
_entity_poly.pdbx_seq_one_letter_code
_entity_poly.pdbx_strand_id
1 'polypeptide(L)'
;MDNRLATLLTRGSSLTRAEYRVLAHLTEHPLLVGNITMRELAQATFVSTATIMRLCQKLGFSGFSEFIWHCKQLLSDTPHITVQPEQHAEMPALFARFIANYQQTFQWVTQNKRQQFASLLRQKESFFLY
;
A
#
# COMPACT_ATOMS: atom_id res chain seq x y z
N MET A 1 1.07 -0.02 -12.09
CA MET A 1 1.42 -0.96 -11.01
C MET A 1 0.99 -0.34 -9.70
N ASP A 2 0.06 -0.96 -8.99
CA ASP A 2 -0.33 -0.47 -7.66
C ASP A 2 0.73 -0.88 -6.63
N ASN A 3 1.42 0.12 -6.06
CA ASN A 3 2.59 -0.09 -5.21
C ASN A 3 2.24 -0.73 -3.84
N ARG A 4 0.95 -0.87 -3.52
CA ARG A 4 0.47 -1.43 -2.24
C ARG A 4 0.73 -2.93 -2.12
N LEU A 5 0.57 -3.66 -3.22
CA LEU A 5 0.87 -5.09 -3.29
C LEU A 5 2.37 -5.39 -3.49
N ALA A 6 3.18 -4.38 -3.84
CA ALA A 6 4.62 -4.55 -4.04
C ALA A 6 5.36 -4.96 -2.76
N THR A 7 4.79 -4.67 -1.59
CA THR A 7 5.29 -5.14 -0.28
C THR A 7 5.27 -6.68 -0.15
N LEU A 8 4.46 -7.38 -0.94
CA LEU A 8 4.45 -8.84 -0.97
C LEU A 8 5.65 -9.41 -1.73
N LEU A 9 6.22 -8.64 -2.68
CA LEU A 9 7.42 -9.03 -3.42
C LEU A 9 8.67 -9.03 -2.53
N THR A 10 8.71 -8.15 -1.51
CA THR A 10 9.82 -8.09 -0.56
C THR A 10 9.71 -9.10 0.58
N ARG A 11 8.50 -9.61 0.87
CA ARG A 11 8.27 -10.66 1.88
C ARG A 11 8.69 -12.06 1.43
N GLY A 12 8.63 -12.35 0.13
CA GLY A 12 9.00 -13.65 -0.42
C GLY A 12 10.51 -13.79 -0.61
N SER A 13 11.23 -14.35 0.37
CA SER A 13 12.62 -14.78 0.17
C SER A 13 12.64 -15.90 -0.88
N SER A 14 13.17 -15.62 -2.09
CA SER A 14 13.32 -16.55 -3.23
C SER A 14 12.01 -17.10 -3.83
N LEU A 15 11.23 -16.20 -4.45
CA LEU A 15 10.13 -16.59 -5.33
C LEU A 15 10.67 -17.20 -6.62
N THR A 16 10.10 -18.34 -7.04
CA THR A 16 10.36 -18.89 -8.38
C THR A 16 9.74 -17.99 -9.45
N ARG A 17 10.18 -18.13 -10.71
CA ARG A 17 9.63 -17.36 -11.84
C ARG A 17 8.11 -17.51 -11.99
N ALA A 18 7.58 -18.71 -11.70
CA ALA A 18 6.14 -18.97 -11.75
C ALA A 18 5.38 -18.24 -10.62
N GLU A 19 5.90 -18.30 -9.39
CA GLU A 19 5.33 -17.62 -8.22
C GLU A 19 5.39 -16.10 -8.37
N TYR A 20 6.49 -15.58 -8.92
CA TYR A 20 6.64 -14.17 -9.27
C TYR A 20 5.59 -13.74 -10.29
N ARG A 21 5.35 -14.54 -11.33
CA ARG A 21 4.35 -14.24 -12.37
C ARG A 21 2.93 -14.14 -11.79
N VAL A 22 2.61 -14.96 -10.78
CA VAL A 22 1.33 -14.87 -10.05
C VAL A 22 1.21 -13.55 -9.31
N LEU A 23 2.23 -13.17 -8.53
CA LEU A 23 2.22 -11.90 -7.79
C LEU A 23 2.22 -10.69 -8.71
N ALA A 24 3.02 -10.71 -9.79
CA ALA A 24 3.06 -9.64 -10.77
C ALA A 24 1.67 -9.42 -11.40
N HIS A 25 0.99 -10.49 -11.80
CA HIS A 25 -0.35 -10.39 -12.37
C HIS A 25 -1.37 -9.76 -11.40
N LEU A 26 -1.29 -10.07 -10.10
CA LEU A 26 -2.14 -9.45 -9.07
C LEU A 26 -1.81 -7.97 -8.86
N THR A 27 -0.54 -7.57 -8.99
CA THR A 27 -0.11 -6.16 -8.86
C THR A 27 -0.44 -5.31 -10.10
N GLU A 28 -0.57 -5.94 -11.27
CA GLU A 28 -0.96 -5.31 -12.53
C GLU A 28 -2.48 -5.17 -12.66
N HIS A 29 -3.24 -6.09 -12.04
CA HIS A 29 -4.70 -6.10 -12.08
C HIS A 29 -5.36 -6.16 -10.68
N PRO A 30 -5.15 -5.12 -9.85
CA PRO A 30 -5.62 -5.09 -8.45
C PRO A 30 -7.15 -5.18 -8.31
N LEU A 31 -7.90 -4.67 -9.29
CA LEU A 31 -9.37 -4.76 -9.31
C LEU A 31 -9.89 -6.21 -9.40
N LEU A 32 -9.07 -7.14 -9.91
CA LEU A 32 -9.45 -8.56 -10.04
C LEU A 32 -9.35 -9.32 -8.71
N VAL A 33 -8.53 -8.86 -7.76
CA VAL A 33 -8.33 -9.51 -6.45
C VAL A 33 -9.65 -9.66 -5.68
N GLY A 34 -10.61 -8.75 -5.93
CA GLY A 34 -11.97 -8.80 -5.42
C GLY A 34 -12.74 -10.09 -5.75
N ASN A 35 -12.60 -10.53 -7.00
CA ASN A 35 -13.53 -11.46 -7.64
C ASN A 35 -12.87 -12.70 -8.25
N ILE A 36 -11.53 -12.80 -8.21
CA ILE A 36 -10.80 -13.90 -8.83
C ILE A 36 -10.75 -15.15 -7.94
N THR A 37 -11.06 -16.30 -8.52
CA THR A 37 -10.87 -17.60 -7.88
C THR A 37 -9.46 -18.13 -8.10
N MET A 38 -9.03 -19.10 -7.28
CA MET A 38 -7.71 -19.74 -7.44
C MET A 38 -7.52 -20.38 -8.81
N ARG A 39 -8.60 -20.95 -9.39
CA ARG A 39 -8.56 -21.61 -10.70
C ARG A 39 -8.42 -20.59 -11.83
N GLU A 40 -9.13 -19.48 -11.76
CA GLU A 40 -9.01 -18.39 -12.74
C GLU A 40 -7.63 -17.75 -12.67
N LEU A 41 -7.09 -17.52 -11.46
CA LEU A 41 -5.74 -17.02 -11.28
C LEU A 41 -4.70 -18.00 -11.86
N ALA A 42 -4.87 -19.30 -11.64
CA ALA A 42 -4.02 -20.34 -12.22
C ALA A 42 -4.04 -20.32 -13.75
N GLN A 43 -5.22 -20.18 -14.36
CA GLN A 43 -5.37 -20.09 -15.81
C GLN A 43 -4.76 -18.79 -16.36
N ALA A 44 -5.10 -17.63 -15.79
CA ALA A 44 -4.61 -16.33 -16.23
C ALA A 44 -3.09 -16.20 -16.14
N THR A 45 -2.49 -16.88 -15.16
CA THR A 45 -1.06 -16.85 -14.93
C THR A 45 -0.36 -18.10 -15.45
N PHE A 46 -1.03 -19.02 -16.17
CA PHE A 46 -0.47 -20.27 -16.70
C PHE A 46 0.32 -21.11 -15.68
N VAL A 47 -0.15 -21.20 -14.45
CA VAL A 47 0.44 -22.02 -13.38
C VAL A 47 -0.55 -23.03 -12.84
N SER A 48 -0.08 -24.02 -12.10
CA SER A 48 -0.96 -24.93 -11.36
C SER A 48 -1.47 -24.28 -10.05
N THR A 49 -2.66 -24.68 -9.60
CA THR A 49 -3.20 -24.29 -8.29
C THR A 49 -2.27 -24.67 -7.13
N ALA A 50 -1.54 -25.79 -7.27
CA ALA A 50 -0.50 -26.20 -6.31
C ALA A 50 0.66 -25.20 -6.22
N THR A 51 1.01 -24.53 -7.32
CA THR A 51 2.04 -23.48 -7.31
C THR A 51 1.57 -22.23 -6.58
N ILE A 52 0.30 -21.84 -6.76
CA ILE A 52 -0.32 -20.75 -6.00
C ILE A 52 -0.41 -21.09 -4.50
N MET A 53 -0.75 -22.34 -4.15
CA MET A 53 -0.73 -22.80 -2.75
C MET A 53 0.67 -22.68 -2.13
N ARG A 54 1.71 -23.15 -2.83
CA ARG A 54 3.10 -23.04 -2.36
C ARG A 54 3.53 -21.59 -2.21
N LEU A 55 3.12 -20.71 -3.13
CA LEU A 55 3.34 -19.27 -3.01
C LEU A 55 2.71 -18.72 -1.73
N CYS A 56 1.43 -19.03 -1.46
CA CYS A 56 0.72 -18.55 -0.27
C CYS A 56 1.46 -18.97 1.01
N GLN A 57 1.88 -20.24 1.09
CA GLN A 57 2.66 -20.77 2.20
C GLN A 57 4.03 -20.10 2.36
N LYS A 58 4.75 -19.85 1.25
CA LYS A 58 6.03 -19.12 1.26
C LYS A 58 5.90 -17.69 1.76
N LEU A 59 4.77 -17.05 1.50
CA LEU A 59 4.47 -15.71 2.00
C LEU A 59 3.96 -15.70 3.46
N GLY A 60 3.81 -16.87 4.08
CA GLY A 60 3.37 -17.02 5.47
C GLY A 60 1.87 -17.15 5.65
N PHE A 61 1.10 -17.38 4.59
CA PHE A 61 -0.35 -17.58 4.66
C PHE A 61 -0.73 -19.06 4.75
N SER A 62 -1.77 -19.35 5.51
CA SER A 62 -2.39 -20.67 5.66
C SER A 62 -3.02 -21.20 4.37
N GLY A 63 -3.38 -20.32 3.43
CA GLY A 63 -3.93 -20.71 2.13
C GLY A 63 -4.35 -19.54 1.25
N PHE A 64 -5.01 -19.86 0.13
CA PHE A 64 -5.42 -18.87 -0.88
C PHE A 64 -6.43 -17.85 -0.37
N SER A 65 -7.43 -18.28 0.41
CA SER A 65 -8.47 -17.39 0.91
C SER A 65 -7.91 -16.30 1.83
N GLU A 66 -6.98 -16.67 2.71
CA GLU A 66 -6.30 -15.73 3.60
C GLU A 66 -5.40 -14.77 2.81
N PHE A 67 -4.65 -15.30 1.83
CA PHE A 67 -3.83 -14.49 0.93
C PHE A 67 -4.65 -13.45 0.17
N ILE A 68 -5.78 -13.85 -0.44
CA ILE A 68 -6.66 -12.92 -1.15
C ILE A 68 -7.30 -11.92 -0.20
N TRP A 69 -7.72 -12.35 1.00
CA TRP A 69 -8.23 -11.44 2.02
C TRP A 69 -7.20 -10.38 2.40
N HIS A 70 -5.94 -10.75 2.62
CA HIS A 70 -4.86 -9.80 2.90
C HIS A 70 -4.58 -8.87 1.71
N CYS A 71 -4.61 -9.38 0.47
CA CYS A 71 -4.48 -8.55 -0.72
C CYS A 71 -5.64 -7.55 -0.83
N LYS A 72 -6.87 -7.96 -0.50
CA LYS A 72 -8.02 -7.06 -0.42
C LYS A 72 -7.79 -5.99 0.63
N GLN A 73 -7.33 -6.32 1.84
CA GLN A 73 -7.02 -5.32 2.87
C GLN A 73 -6.01 -4.27 2.38
N LEU A 74 -4.90 -4.71 1.78
CA LEU A 74 -3.89 -3.81 1.21
C LEU A 74 -4.42 -2.90 0.09
N LEU A 75 -5.39 -3.39 -0.69
CA LEU A 75 -6.01 -2.62 -1.76
C LEU A 75 -7.12 -1.70 -1.24
N SER A 76 -7.85 -2.15 -0.21
CA SER A 76 -8.92 -1.45 0.49
C SER A 76 -8.43 -0.33 1.41
N ASP A 77 -7.12 -0.22 1.67
CA ASP A 77 -6.46 0.93 2.33
C ASP A 77 -6.58 2.25 1.52
N THR A 78 -7.80 2.62 1.12
CA THR A 78 -8.37 3.90 1.55
C THR A 78 -8.39 3.85 3.08
N PRO A 79 -7.97 4.89 3.81
CA PRO A 79 -8.04 4.86 5.27
C PRO A 79 -9.48 4.55 5.69
N HIS A 80 -9.73 3.31 6.12
CA HIS A 80 -10.97 2.92 6.75
C HIS A 80 -10.98 3.59 8.12
N ILE A 81 -11.41 4.84 8.16
CA ILE A 81 -12.17 5.34 9.30
C ILE A 81 -13.35 4.37 9.40
N THR A 82 -13.43 3.63 10.49
CA THR A 82 -14.62 2.87 10.85
C THR A 82 -15.81 3.82 10.81
N VAL A 83 -16.64 3.72 9.77
CA VAL A 83 -17.90 4.45 9.72
C VAL A 83 -18.82 3.76 10.73
N GLN A 84 -18.77 4.24 11.97
CA GLN A 84 -19.94 4.20 12.83
C GLN A 84 -21.04 5.01 12.13
N PRO A 85 -22.31 4.56 12.09
CA PRO A 85 -23.37 5.22 11.32
C PRO A 85 -23.78 6.62 11.80
N GLU A 86 -23.00 7.30 12.63
CA GLU A 86 -23.40 8.52 13.28
C GLU A 86 -22.73 9.74 12.62
N GLN A 87 -23.58 10.60 12.03
CA GLN A 87 -23.34 12.01 11.68
C GLN A 87 -22.69 12.31 10.31
N HIS A 88 -23.44 12.08 9.24
CA HIS A 88 -23.24 12.71 7.93
C HIS A 88 -23.62 14.20 7.98
N ALA A 89 -22.76 15.05 8.56
CA ALA A 89 -22.74 16.49 8.29
C ALA A 89 -21.48 17.11 8.92
N GLU A 90 -20.29 17.01 8.31
CA GLU A 90 -19.18 17.98 8.55
C GLU A 90 -17.91 17.80 7.68
N MET A 91 -17.98 17.10 6.54
CA MET A 91 -16.83 17.03 5.60
C MET A 91 -16.25 18.41 5.21
N PRO A 92 -17.05 19.48 4.98
CA PRO A 92 -16.52 20.81 4.72
C PRO A 92 -15.76 21.43 5.91
N ALA A 93 -16.20 21.17 7.14
CA ALA A 93 -15.61 21.78 8.34
C ALA A 93 -14.27 21.13 8.71
N LEU A 94 -14.17 19.80 8.60
CA LEU A 94 -12.92 19.08 8.81
C LEU A 94 -11.85 19.48 7.79
N PHE A 95 -12.25 19.65 6.52
CA PHE A 95 -11.36 20.15 5.47
C PHE A 95 -10.93 21.60 5.74
N ALA A 96 -11.85 22.49 6.11
CA ALA A 96 -11.53 23.87 6.46
C ALA A 96 -10.55 23.95 7.64
N ARG A 97 -10.74 23.11 8.67
CA ARG A 97 -9.82 23.01 9.82
C ARG A 97 -8.43 22.53 9.42
N PHE A 98 -8.34 21.55 8.53
CA PHE A 98 -7.08 21.07 7.98
C PHE A 98 -6.31 22.17 7.23
N ILE A 99 -7.00 22.92 6.36
CA ILE A 99 -6.39 24.03 5.60
C ILE A 99 -5.95 25.16 6.53
N ALA A 100 -6.75 25.51 7.54
CA ALA A 100 -6.37 26.53 8.52
C ALA A 100 -5.11 26.14 9.31
N ASN A 101 -5.00 24.88 9.73
CA ASN A 101 -3.81 24.38 10.42
C ASN A 101 -2.57 24.42 9.51
N TYR A 102 -2.71 24.01 8.24
CA TYR A 102 -1.63 24.09 7.26
C TYR A 102 -1.15 25.53 7.09
N GLN A 103 -2.05 26.47 6.80
CA GLN A 103 -1.70 27.88 6.62
C GLN A 103 -1.01 28.47 7.85
N GLN A 104 -1.49 28.13 9.05
CA GLN A 104 -0.88 28.56 10.30
C GLN A 104 0.56 28.05 10.44
N THR A 105 0.82 26.75 10.19
CA THR A 105 2.18 26.19 10.26
C THR A 105 3.12 26.87 9.26
N PHE A 106 2.63 27.21 8.06
CA PHE A 106 3.43 27.89 7.04
C PHE A 106 3.85 29.31 7.42
N GLN A 107 3.09 30.02 8.27
CA GLN A 107 3.50 31.33 8.77
C GLN A 107 4.78 31.28 9.60
N TRP A 108 5.02 30.17 10.31
CA TRP A 108 6.22 29.98 11.15
C TRP A 108 7.47 29.57 10.36
N VAL A 109 7.29 29.18 9.09
CA VAL A 109 8.36 28.80 8.15
C VAL A 109 8.78 30.05 7.38
N THR A 110 9.65 30.87 7.98
CA THR A 110 10.16 32.10 7.33
C THR A 110 11.18 31.78 6.23
N GLN A 111 11.39 32.73 5.30
CA GLN A 111 12.38 32.57 4.22
C GLN A 111 13.80 32.34 4.75
N ASN A 112 14.16 32.98 5.87
CA ASN A 112 15.45 32.79 6.52
C ASN A 112 15.60 31.35 7.05
N LYS A 113 14.59 30.84 7.80
CA LYS A 113 14.59 29.44 8.28
C LYS A 113 14.69 28.44 7.13
N ARG A 114 13.99 28.68 6.00
CA ARG A 114 14.10 27.85 4.80
C ARG A 114 15.50 27.85 4.21
N GLN A 115 16.14 29.01 4.10
CA GLN A 115 17.49 29.13 3.56
C GLN A 115 18.53 28.47 4.47
N GLN A 116 18.41 28.65 5.79
CA GLN A 116 19.27 27.98 6.78
C GLN A 116 19.12 26.46 6.71
N PHE A 117 17.88 25.96 6.66
CA PHE A 117 17.62 24.53 6.50
C PHE A 117 18.19 23.99 5.18
N ALA A 118 17.98 24.69 4.06
CA ALA A 118 18.54 24.30 2.76
C ALA A 118 20.07 24.37 2.70
N SER A 119 20.70 25.23 3.50
CA SER A 119 22.15 25.25 3.69
C SER A 119 22.60 24.02 4.50
N LEU A 120 21.88 23.70 5.58
CA LEU A 120 22.16 22.53 6.41
C LEU A 120 22.09 21.24 5.57
N LEU A 121 21.03 21.10 4.76
CA LEU A 121 20.82 19.99 3.81
C LEU A 121 21.98 19.81 2.83
N ARG A 122 22.63 20.89 2.40
CA ARG A 122 23.75 20.85 1.45
C ARG A 122 25.10 20.58 2.11
N GLN A 123 25.23 20.86 3.41
CA GLN A 123 26.49 20.71 4.14
C GLN A 123 26.68 19.33 4.79
N LYS A 124 25.60 18.56 4.98
CA LYS A 124 25.68 17.24 5.60
C LYS A 124 25.30 16.17 4.60
N GLU A 125 26.09 15.11 4.55
CA GLU A 125 25.89 13.99 3.62
C GLU A 125 24.80 13.01 4.10
N SER A 126 24.35 13.11 5.36
CA SER A 126 23.33 12.24 5.94
C SER A 126 22.52 12.92 7.05
N PHE A 127 21.23 12.60 7.12
CA PHE A 127 20.28 13.08 8.11
C PHE A 127 19.50 11.90 8.68
N PHE A 128 19.26 11.93 10.00
CA PHE A 128 18.43 10.95 10.69
C PHE A 128 17.14 11.63 11.13
N LEU A 129 16.00 11.05 10.72
CA LEU A 129 14.67 11.44 11.16
C LEU A 129 14.20 10.32 12.10
N TYR A 130 13.87 10.70 13.33
CA TYR A 130 13.31 9.82 14.35
C TYR A 130 11.82 10.05 14.49
#